data_AF-A0A1S1EFT3-F1
#
_entry.id   AF-A0A1S1EFT3-F1
#
_cell.length_a   1.000
_cell.length_b   1.000
_cell.length_c   1.000
_cell.angle_alpha   90.00
_cell.angle_beta   90.00
_cell.angle_gamma   90.00
#
_symmetry.space_group_name_H-M   'P 1'
#
loop_
_entity.id
_entity.type
_entity.pdbx_description
1 polymer ?
#
loop_
_entity_poly.entity_id
_entity_poly.type
_entity_poly.pdbx_seq_one_letter_code
_entity_poly.pdbx_strand_id
1 'polypeptide(L)'
;MRGFFHGVKYAIWLAKEIFVAGFDAVAKAFNPATKFDPIVIYYPLRVNTDWDVFWFSTSITATPGTLSMGLRHPVADNGPIILLVQAAFGSDPEDVIAGLVDMEEHLRPSLSKRPIDPKTVAWEPYVDHGPNTDTDNLPPAERMD
;
A
#
# COMPACT_ATOMS: atom_id res chain seq x y z
N MET A 1 23.18 22.82 8.89
CA MET A 1 22.04 23.68 8.50
C MET A 1 21.38 23.27 7.17
N ARG A 2 22.11 22.80 6.13
CA ARG A 2 21.51 22.34 4.85
C ARG A 2 20.54 21.15 4.96
N GLY A 3 20.78 20.19 5.85
CA GLY A 3 19.92 19.00 6.02
C GLY A 3 18.54 19.29 6.63
N PHE A 4 18.46 20.25 7.55
CA PHE A 4 17.19 20.64 8.18
C PHE A 4 16.24 21.31 7.18
N PHE A 5 16.77 22.20 6.34
CA PHE A 5 16.00 22.82 5.26
C PHE A 5 15.54 21.82 4.19
N HIS A 6 16.32 20.77 3.92
CA HIS A 6 15.87 19.68 3.03
C HIS A 6 14.76 18.83 3.65
N GLY A 7 14.86 18.49 4.94
CA GLY A 7 13.82 17.74 5.63
C GLY A 7 12.47 18.48 5.67
N VAL A 8 12.49 19.79 5.95
CA VAL A 8 11.28 20.61 5.94
C VAL A 8 10.69 20.73 4.53
N LYS A 9 11.53 20.91 3.50
CA LYS A 9 11.09 20.96 2.10
C LYS A 9 10.46 19.63 1.66
N TYR A 10 11.05 18.50 2.07
CA TYR A 10 10.52 17.16 1.79
C TYR A 10 9.18 16.94 2.51
N ALA A 11 9.07 17.30 3.79
CA ALA A 11 7.81 17.18 4.54
C ALA A 11 6.67 18.01 3.91
N ILE A 12 6.96 19.23 3.44
CA ILE A 12 5.98 20.09 2.76
C ILE A 12 5.59 19.52 1.38
N TRP A 13 6.55 18.97 0.63
CA TRP A 13 6.27 18.33 -0.65
C TRP A 13 5.43 17.06 -0.47
N LEU A 14 5.80 16.20 0.49
CA LEU A 14 5.07 14.99 0.85
C LEU A 14 3.65 15.32 1.31
N ALA A 15 3.48 16.33 2.17
CA ALA A 15 2.15 16.79 2.57
C ALA A 15 1.32 17.22 1.36
N LYS A 16 1.90 17.99 0.43
CA LYS A 16 1.21 18.41 -0.80
C LYS A 16 0.79 17.21 -1.65
N GLU A 17 1.66 16.23 -1.88
CA GLU A 17 1.33 15.04 -2.67
C GLU A 17 0.27 14.18 -1.97
N ILE A 18 0.30 14.06 -0.63
CA ILE A 18 -0.76 13.42 0.16
C ILE A 18 -2.11 14.14 -0.02
N PHE A 19 -2.12 15.48 -0.02
CA PHE A 19 -3.34 16.25 -0.25
C PHE A 19 -3.83 16.13 -1.71
N VAL A 20 -2.94 16.15 -2.72
CA VAL A 20 -3.33 16.03 -4.14
C VAL A 20 -3.86 14.64 -4.46
N ALA A 21 -3.16 13.59 -4.02
CA ALA A 21 -3.62 12.21 -4.12
C ALA A 21 -4.91 12.01 -3.32
N GLY A 22 -5.03 12.66 -2.17
CA GLY A 22 -6.24 12.65 -1.36
C GLY A 22 -7.43 13.34 -2.01
N PHE A 23 -7.23 14.44 -2.72
CA PHE A 23 -8.29 15.08 -3.51
C PHE A 23 -8.73 14.23 -4.69
N ASP A 24 -7.82 13.50 -5.35
CA ASP A 24 -8.18 12.56 -6.43
C ASP A 24 -8.95 11.34 -5.90
N ALA A 25 -8.53 10.79 -4.75
CA ALA A 25 -9.25 9.71 -4.07
C ALA A 25 -10.61 10.15 -3.53
N VAL A 26 -10.72 11.37 -2.97
CA VAL A 26 -11.98 11.97 -2.55
C VAL A 26 -12.87 12.24 -3.77
N ALA A 27 -12.32 12.75 -4.88
CA ALA A 27 -13.08 12.93 -6.13
C ALA A 27 -13.59 11.60 -6.70
N LYS A 28 -12.79 10.53 -6.63
CA LYS A 28 -13.20 9.16 -6.96
C LYS A 28 -14.26 8.63 -6.00
N ALA A 29 -14.15 8.90 -4.70
CA ALA A 29 -15.14 8.51 -3.70
C ALA A 29 -16.50 9.22 -3.88
N PHE A 30 -16.50 10.45 -4.40
CA PHE A 30 -17.72 11.21 -4.73
C PHE A 30 -18.24 10.98 -6.15
N ASN A 31 -17.53 10.22 -6.99
CA ASN A 31 -18.02 9.82 -8.30
C ASN A 31 -18.83 8.51 -8.17
N PRO A 32 -20.16 8.55 -8.35
CA PRO A 32 -21.02 7.36 -8.20
C PRO A 32 -20.77 6.27 -9.26
N ALA A 33 -19.95 6.55 -10.29
CA ALA A 33 -19.52 5.56 -11.28
C ALA A 33 -18.20 4.85 -10.89
N THR A 34 -17.52 5.27 -9.82
CA THR A 34 -16.28 4.61 -9.38
C THR A 34 -16.61 3.24 -8.83
N LYS A 35 -16.15 2.20 -9.53
CA LYS A 35 -16.27 0.83 -9.09
C LYS A 35 -15.30 0.60 -7.93
N PHE A 36 -15.83 0.13 -6.81
CA PHE A 36 -15.03 -0.31 -5.68
C PHE A 36 -14.44 -1.67 -6.07
N ASP A 37 -13.13 -1.71 -6.32
CA ASP A 37 -12.41 -2.91 -6.76
C ASP A 37 -11.23 -3.13 -5.81
N PRO A 38 -11.47 -3.64 -4.59
CA PRO A 38 -10.42 -3.77 -3.59
C PRO A 38 -9.41 -4.83 -3.97
N ILE A 39 -8.15 -4.56 -3.66
CA ILE A 39 -7.05 -5.53 -3.82
C ILE A 39 -6.19 -5.56 -2.55
N VAL A 40 -5.55 -6.68 -2.31
CA VAL A 40 -4.49 -6.85 -1.32
C VAL A 40 -3.17 -7.07 -2.04
N ILE A 41 -2.19 -6.22 -1.78
CA ILE A 41 -0.85 -6.26 -2.36
C ILE A 41 0.13 -6.85 -1.34
N TYR A 42 0.95 -7.78 -1.79
CA TYR A 42 2.03 -8.40 -1.02
C TYR A 42 3.35 -7.70 -1.37
N TYR A 43 3.54 -6.48 -0.84
CA TYR A 43 4.63 -5.60 -1.24
C TYR A 43 5.97 -6.04 -0.61
N PRO A 44 6.99 -6.41 -1.41
CA PRO A 44 8.30 -6.80 -0.90
C PRO A 44 9.12 -5.56 -0.53
N LEU A 45 9.29 -5.30 0.77
CA LEU A 45 10.02 -4.13 1.25
C LEU A 45 11.50 -4.18 0.82
N ARG A 46 11.98 -3.07 0.24
CA ARG A 46 13.41 -2.85 -0.06
C ARG A 46 14.09 -2.13 1.08
N VAL A 47 13.34 -1.35 1.86
CA VAL A 47 13.76 -0.82 3.15
C VAL A 47 13.78 -1.93 4.20
N ASN A 48 14.75 -1.87 5.13
CA ASN A 48 15.00 -2.96 6.07
C ASN A 48 15.32 -2.48 7.49
N THR A 49 15.21 -1.18 7.77
CA THR A 49 15.35 -0.64 9.12
C THR A 49 13.97 -0.40 9.73
N ASP A 50 13.81 -0.65 11.02
CA ASP A 50 12.52 -0.47 11.72
C ASP A 50 11.95 0.94 11.52
N TRP A 51 12.82 1.95 11.50
CA TRP A 51 12.44 3.34 11.29
C TRP A 51 11.91 3.60 9.88
N ASP A 52 12.54 3.01 8.86
CA ASP A 52 12.07 3.14 7.48
C ASP A 52 10.77 2.40 7.26
N VAL A 53 10.65 1.19 7.81
CA VAL A 53 9.42 0.41 7.75
C VAL A 53 8.27 1.20 8.41
N PHE A 54 8.50 1.78 9.58
CA PHE A 54 7.52 2.61 10.29
C PHE A 54 7.06 3.80 9.43
N TRP A 55 7.98 4.59 8.89
CA TRP A 55 7.60 5.75 8.09
C TRP A 55 6.90 5.36 6.81
N PHE A 56 7.38 4.32 6.12
CA PHE A 56 6.78 3.84 4.89
C PHE A 56 5.36 3.32 5.11
N SER A 57 5.17 2.41 6.08
CA SER A 57 3.85 1.83 6.39
C SER A 57 2.85 2.91 6.84
N THR A 58 3.31 3.89 7.62
CA THR A 58 2.47 5.00 8.09
C THR A 58 2.09 5.93 6.93
N SER A 59 3.01 6.22 6.02
CA SER A 59 2.73 7.02 4.82
C SER A 59 1.70 6.34 3.91
N ILE A 60 1.77 5.02 3.75
CA ILE A 60 0.76 4.26 2.98
C ILE A 60 -0.63 4.41 3.59
N THR A 61 -0.76 4.27 4.91
CA THR A 61 -2.06 4.46 5.59
C THR A 61 -2.56 5.91 5.54
N ALA A 62 -1.65 6.88 5.47
CA ALA A 62 -2.02 8.29 5.32
C ALA A 62 -2.50 8.62 3.89
N THR A 63 -2.11 7.83 2.89
CA THR A 63 -2.58 7.96 1.51
C THR A 63 -4.04 7.50 1.40
N PRO A 64 -4.94 8.34 0.89
CA PRO A 64 -6.35 7.96 0.81
C PRO A 64 -6.62 6.77 -0.12
N GLY A 65 -7.47 5.85 0.33
CA GLY A 65 -7.80 4.63 -0.41
C GLY A 65 -6.79 3.50 -0.22
N THR A 66 -5.77 3.66 0.62
CA THR A 66 -4.84 2.59 0.99
C THR A 66 -4.71 2.40 2.50
N LEU A 67 -4.35 1.19 2.92
CA LEU A 67 -4.12 0.82 4.31
C LEU A 67 -2.96 -0.17 4.40
N SER A 68 -1.99 0.13 5.27
CA SER A 68 -0.99 -0.86 5.69
C SER A 68 -1.59 -1.77 6.77
N MET A 69 -1.82 -3.04 6.45
CA MET A 69 -2.45 -4.01 7.37
C MET A 69 -1.47 -4.68 8.33
N GLY A 70 -0.28 -5.04 7.85
CA GLY A 70 0.68 -5.77 8.67
C GLY A 70 1.87 -6.32 7.89
N LEU A 71 2.82 -6.88 8.63
CA LEU A 71 4.06 -7.43 8.09
C LEU A 71 4.02 -8.97 8.11
N ARG A 72 4.60 -9.59 7.09
CA ARG A 72 4.92 -11.02 7.08
C ARG A 72 6.43 -11.21 7.02
N HIS A 73 6.92 -12.15 7.83
CA HIS A 73 8.33 -12.52 7.85
C HIS A 73 8.75 -13.16 6.51
N PRO A 74 10.02 -13.01 6.11
CA PRO A 74 10.56 -13.67 4.94
C PRO A 74 10.48 -15.20 5.06
N VAL A 75 10.11 -15.88 3.97
CA VAL A 75 10.07 -17.36 3.91
C VAL A 75 11.47 -17.96 3.73
N ALA A 76 12.37 -17.23 3.08
CA ALA A 76 13.75 -17.65 2.82
C ALA A 76 14.75 -16.78 3.57
N ASP A 77 15.91 -17.35 3.91
CA ASP A 77 17.03 -16.60 4.49
C ASP A 77 17.44 -15.45 3.57
N ASN A 78 17.47 -14.22 4.11
CA ASN A 78 17.70 -12.95 3.41
C ASN A 78 16.59 -12.52 2.41
N GLY A 79 15.39 -13.11 2.48
CA GLY A 79 14.23 -12.59 1.75
C GLY A 79 13.72 -11.25 2.31
N PRO A 80 12.94 -10.48 1.53
CA PRO A 80 12.35 -9.24 2.02
C PRO A 80 11.22 -9.53 3.01
N ILE A 81 11.04 -8.61 3.97
CA ILE A 81 9.79 -8.55 4.74
C ILE A 81 8.68 -8.15 3.77
N ILE A 82 7.52 -8.80 3.87
CA ILE A 82 6.37 -8.47 3.03
C ILE A 82 5.43 -7.56 3.81
N LEU A 83 5.12 -6.40 3.25
CA LEU A 83 4.09 -5.50 3.75
C LEU A 83 2.76 -5.78 3.05
N LEU A 84 1.73 -6.11 3.83
CA LEU A 84 0.38 -6.27 3.33
C LEU A 84 -0.27 -4.90 3.19
N VAL A 85 -0.59 -4.52 1.95
CA VAL A 85 -1.25 -3.24 1.64
C VAL A 85 -2.62 -3.53 1.06
N GLN A 86 -3.67 -3.01 1.68
CA GLN A 86 -5.00 -2.98 1.09
C GLN A 86 -5.14 -1.69 0.27
N ALA A 87 -5.64 -1.80 -0.96
CA ALA A 87 -6.05 -0.66 -1.78
C ALA A 87 -7.53 -0.80 -2.14
N ALA A 88 -8.30 0.26 -1.96
CA ALA A 88 -9.75 0.27 -2.20
C ALA A 88 -10.10 0.37 -3.70
N PHE A 89 -9.19 0.97 -4.46
CA PHE A 89 -9.32 1.20 -5.89
C PHE A 89 -8.14 0.53 -6.61
N GLY A 90 -8.29 -0.76 -6.89
CA GLY A 90 -7.28 -1.59 -7.53
C GLY A 90 -7.63 -2.01 -8.95
N SER A 91 -8.41 -1.22 -9.68
CA SER A 91 -8.76 -1.53 -11.07
C SER A 91 -7.52 -1.60 -11.99
N ASP A 92 -6.44 -0.92 -11.60
CA ASP A 92 -5.10 -1.07 -12.16
C ASP A 92 -4.08 -1.34 -11.04
N PRO A 93 -3.82 -2.61 -10.71
CA PRO A 93 -2.89 -2.98 -9.65
C PRO A 93 -1.44 -2.54 -9.93
N GLU A 94 -1.02 -2.56 -11.19
CA GLU A 94 0.35 -2.20 -11.57
C GLU A 94 0.63 -0.72 -11.29
N ASP A 95 -0.33 0.17 -11.57
CA ASP A 95 -0.23 1.61 -11.27
C ASP A 95 -0.19 1.87 -9.75
N VAL A 96 -1.02 1.17 -8.97
CA VAL A 96 -1.00 1.27 -7.50
C VAL A 96 0.35 0.82 -6.95
N ILE A 97 0.89 -0.30 -7.44
CA ILE A 97 2.20 -0.82 -7.03
C ILE A 97 3.32 0.14 -7.46
N ALA A 98 3.25 0.73 -8.65
CA ALA A 98 4.20 1.74 -9.09
C ALA A 98 4.22 2.97 -8.15
N GLY A 99 3.06 3.40 -7.68
CA GLY A 99 2.96 4.46 -6.66
C GLY A 99 3.63 4.09 -5.33
N LEU A 100 3.50 2.84 -4.89
CA LEU A 100 4.21 2.34 -3.69
C LEU A 100 5.72 2.32 -3.91
N VAL A 101 6.18 1.89 -5.10
CA VAL A 101 7.60 1.88 -5.48
C VAL A 101 8.18 3.29 -5.46
N ASP A 102 7.47 4.26 -6.05
CA ASP A 102 7.87 5.67 -6.07
C ASP A 102 7.90 6.27 -4.66
N MET A 103 6.90 5.98 -3.82
CA MET A 103 6.85 6.44 -2.43
C MET A 103 8.04 5.90 -1.60
N GLU A 104 8.38 4.63 -1.77
CA GLU A 104 9.51 4.02 -1.07
C GLU A 104 10.85 4.64 -1.52
N GLU A 105 10.97 5.00 -2.81
CA GLU A 105 12.13 5.70 -3.36
C GLU A 105 12.23 7.14 -2.86
N HIS A 106 11.10 7.82 -2.65
CA HIS A 106 11.10 9.14 -2.01
C HIS A 106 11.57 9.07 -0.55
N LEU A 107 11.16 8.02 0.18
CA LEU A 107 11.65 7.77 1.53
C LEU A 107 13.16 7.45 1.54
N ARG A 108 13.62 6.61 0.61
CA ARG A 108 15.02 6.19 0.45
C ARG A 108 15.49 6.27 -1.00
N PRO A 109 16.06 7.42 -1.44
CA PRO A 109 16.45 7.65 -2.84
C PRO A 109 17.48 6.67 -3.41
N SER A 110 18.25 6.00 -2.54
CA SER A 110 19.20 4.95 -2.95
C SER A 110 18.50 3.74 -3.58
N LEU A 111 17.20 3.56 -3.35
CA LEU A 111 16.40 2.45 -3.89
C LEU A 111 16.11 2.56 -5.38
N SER A 112 16.21 3.76 -5.97
CA SER A 112 16.12 3.97 -7.43
C SER A 112 17.15 3.15 -8.23
N LYS A 113 18.24 2.73 -7.58
CA LYS A 113 19.27 1.85 -8.17
C LYS A 113 18.91 0.36 -8.12
N ARG A 114 17.82 0.02 -7.44
CA ARG A 114 17.29 -1.34 -7.25
C ARG A 114 15.76 -1.30 -7.49
N PRO A 115 15.33 -1.01 -8.73
CA PRO A 115 13.92 -0.93 -9.05
C PRO A 115 13.26 -2.31 -8.88
N ILE A 116 12.01 -2.31 -8.43
CA ILE A 116 11.11 -3.46 -8.51
C ILE A 116 10.23 -3.26 -9.73
N ASP A 117 10.04 -4.31 -10.52
CA ASP A 117 9.05 -4.31 -11.59
C ASP A 117 7.65 -4.52 -10.97
N PRO A 118 6.70 -3.57 -11.09
CA PRO A 118 5.36 -3.70 -10.53
C PRO A 118 4.64 -5.00 -10.93
N LYS A 119 4.94 -5.52 -12.13
CA LYS A 119 4.35 -6.76 -12.66
C LYS A 119 4.77 -8.01 -11.90
N THR A 120 5.86 -7.94 -11.15
CA THR A 120 6.42 -9.06 -10.39
C THR A 120 5.90 -9.12 -8.96
N VAL A 121 5.22 -8.07 -8.49
CA VAL A 121 4.67 -8.00 -7.15
C VAL A 121 3.33 -8.73 -7.10
N ALA A 122 3.21 -9.68 -6.18
CA ALA A 122 1.98 -10.44 -6.01
C ALA A 122 0.87 -9.59 -5.38
N TRP A 123 -0.36 -9.81 -5.84
CA TRP A 123 -1.57 -9.18 -5.32
C TRP A 123 -2.77 -10.09 -5.55
N GLU A 124 -3.83 -9.88 -4.77
CA GLU A 124 -5.08 -10.64 -4.84
C GLU A 124 -6.28 -9.69 -4.93
N PRO A 125 -7.23 -9.90 -5.86
CA PRO A 125 -8.46 -9.13 -5.90
C PRO A 125 -9.45 -9.59 -4.83
N TYR A 126 -10.30 -8.68 -4.39
CA TYR A 126 -11.56 -9.07 -3.76
C TYR A 126 -12.45 -9.80 -4.76
N VAL A 127 -12.88 -11.00 -4.39
CA VAL A 127 -13.83 -11.81 -5.16
C VAL A 127 -15.07 -12.00 -4.31
N ASP A 128 -16.21 -11.51 -4.82
CA ASP A 128 -17.51 -11.82 -4.22
C ASP A 128 -17.89 -13.25 -4.60
N HIS A 129 -17.85 -14.15 -3.62
CA HIS A 129 -18.24 -15.55 -3.79
C HIS A 129 -19.76 -15.77 -3.68
N GLY A 130 -20.54 -14.72 -3.42
CA GLY A 130 -21.97 -14.80 -3.16
C GLY A 130 -22.30 -15.31 -1.76
N PRO A 131 -23.58 -15.57 -1.47
CA PRO A 131 -24.01 -16.01 -0.14
C PRO A 131 -23.47 -17.41 0.17
N ASN A 132 -22.74 -17.54 1.28
CA ASN A 132 -22.36 -18.83 1.82
C ASN A 132 -23.63 -19.58 2.28
N THR A 133 -23.89 -20.73 1.67
CA THR A 133 -25.09 -21.55 1.93
C THR A 133 -24.84 -22.66 2.95
N ASP A 134 -23.59 -22.94 3.28
CA ASP A 134 -23.16 -23.90 4.30
C ASP A 134 -22.56 -23.15 5.50
N THR A 135 -23.32 -23.03 6.59
CA THR A 135 -22.92 -22.28 7.79
C THR A 135 -21.94 -23.06 8.68
N ASP A 136 -21.83 -24.37 8.51
CA ASP A 136 -21.01 -25.23 9.39
C ASP A 136 -19.51 -25.15 9.02
N ASN A 137 -19.18 -24.76 7.79
CA ASN A 137 -17.81 -24.56 7.31
C ASN A 137 -17.35 -23.09 7.31
N LEU A 138 -18.14 -22.18 7.87
CA LEU A 138 -17.76 -20.76 7.94
C LEU A 138 -16.65 -20.54 8.97
N PRO A 139 -15.58 -19.81 8.61
CA PRO A 139 -14.61 -19.32 9.59
C PRO A 139 -15.33 -18.54 10.70
N PRO A 140 -14.88 -18.61 11.96
CA PRO A 140 -15.50 -17.87 13.07
C PRO A 140 -15.66 -16.37 12.79
N ALA A 141 -14.71 -15.77 12.05
CA ALA A 141 -14.74 -14.37 11.65
C ALA A 141 -15.93 -14.01 10.73
N GLU A 142 -16.48 -14.98 9.99
CA GLU A 142 -17.61 -14.77 9.08
C GLU A 142 -18.97 -15.08 9.74
N ARG A 143 -18.97 -15.89 10.80
CA ARG A 143 -20.18 -16.24 11.55
C ARG A 143 -20.67 -15.11 12.46
N MET A 144 -19.76 -14.22 12.87
CA MET A 144 -20.05 -13.06 13.74
C MET A 144 -20.72 -13.47 15.08
N ASP A 145 -20.41 -14.66 15.59
CA ASP A 145 -20.93 -15.24 16.84
C ASP A 145 -19.88 -15.41 17.95
#